data_AF-A0A528V3N3-F1
#
_entry.id   AF-A0A528V3N3-F1
#
_cell.length_a   1.000
_cell.length_b   1.000
_cell.length_c   1.000
_cell.angle_alpha   90.00
_cell.angle_beta   90.00
_cell.angle_gamma   90.00
#
_symmetry.space_group_name_H-M   'P 1'
#
loop_
_entity.id
_entity.type
_entity.pdbx_description
1 polymer ?
#
loop_
_entity_poly.entity_id
_entity_poly.type
_entity_poly.pdbx_seq_one_letter_code
_entity_poly.pdbx_strand_id
1 'polypeptide(L)' 'VKLSVYVPESAFSSVEVGTLLNVHCDGCGPDVKARVSYVSPDPEFTPPVIYSLETRQKLVYLVEARPESDAGALQPGQIV' A
#
# COMPACT_ATOMS: atom_id res chain seq x y z
N VAL A 1 11.48 7.94 -4.34
CA VAL A 1 10.95 6.59 -4.04
C VAL A 1 9.43 6.67 -3.94
N LYS A 2 8.71 5.71 -4.52
CA LYS A 2 7.24 5.64 -4.49
C LYS A 2 6.86 4.30 -3.87
N LEU A 3 5.98 4.31 -2.87
CA LEU A 3 5.43 3.08 -2.30
C LEU A 3 4.12 2.76 -3.00
N SER A 4 4.01 1.53 -3.49
CA SER A 4 2.78 0.97 -4.07
C SER A 4 2.24 -0.06 -3.09
N VAL A 5 1.10 0.23 -2.48
CA VAL A 5 0.46 -0.61 -1.47
C VAL A 5 -0.91 -1.04 -2.00
N TYR A 6 -1.29 -2.29 -1.75
CA TYR A 6 -2.57 -2.85 -2.15
C TYR A 6 -3.49 -2.95 -0.93
N VAL A 7 -4.58 -2.18 -0.94
CA VAL A 7 -5.53 -2.10 0.17
C VAL A 7 -6.83 -2.81 -0.20
N PRO A 8 -7.40 -3.68 0.66
CA PRO A 8 -8.69 -4.31 0.38
C PRO A 8 -9.83 -3.29 0.39
N GLU A 9 -10.88 -3.56 -0.39
CA GLU A 9 -12.10 -2.71 -0.48
C GLU A 9 -12.64 -2.29 0.90
N SER A 10 -12.65 -3.19 1.89
CA SER A 10 -13.17 -2.90 3.23
C SER A 10 -12.41 -1.78 3.95
N ALA A 11 -11.14 -1.58 3.61
CA ALA A 11 -10.31 -0.50 4.14
C ALA A 11 -10.17 0.69 3.17
N PHE A 12 -10.62 0.54 1.91
CA PHE A 12 -10.55 1.59 0.89
C PHE A 12 -11.27 2.87 1.32
N SER A 13 -12.46 2.74 1.93
CA SER A 13 -13.24 3.89 2.42
C SER A 13 -12.53 4.71 3.52
N SER A 14 -11.45 4.21 4.10
CA SER A 14 -10.65 4.93 5.11
C SER A 14 -9.39 5.58 4.55
N VAL A 15 -9.09 5.38 3.27
CA VAL A 15 -7.87 5.85 2.62
C VAL A 15 -8.20 6.86 1.54
N GLU A 16 -7.71 8.09 1.71
CA GLU A 16 -7.92 9.18 0.77
C GLU A 16 -6.57 9.80 0.38
N VAL A 17 -6.55 10.51 -0.75
CA VAL A 17 -5.37 11.29 -1.15
C VAL A 17 -5.09 12.35 -0.08
N GLY A 18 -3.86 12.40 0.42
CA GLY A 18 -3.46 13.28 1.50
C GLY A 18 -3.38 12.61 2.87
N THR A 19 -3.94 11.41 3.04
CA THR A 19 -3.83 10.63 4.29
C THR A 19 -2.36 10.34 4.61
N LEU A 20 -2.01 10.44 5.89
CA LEU A 20 -0.70 10.04 6.41
C LEU A 20 -0.75 8.57 6.85
N LEU A 21 0.06 7.75 6.19
CA LEU A 21 0.26 6.35 6.52
C LEU A 21 1.55 6.20 7.31
N ASN A 22 1.49 5.43 8.40
CA ASN A 22 2.70 4.95 9.06
C ASN A 22 3.16 3.69 8.33
N VAL A 23 4.32 3.78 7.69
CA VAL A 23 4.95 2.69 6.96
C VAL A 23 6.02 2.09 7.86
N HIS A 24 5.95 0.78 8.03
CA HIS A 24 7.02 0.00 8.63
C HIS A 24 7.67 -0.82 7.52
N CYS A 25 9.00 -0.88 7.51
CA CYS A 25 9.73 -1.75 6.61
C CYS A 25 11.00 -2.22 7.30
N ASP A 26 11.50 -3.39 6.90
CA ASP A 26 12.59 -4.08 7.62
C ASP A 26 13.92 -3.30 7.70
N GLY A 27 14.09 -2.23 6.90
CA GLY A 27 15.31 -1.42 6.86
C GLY A 27 15.10 0.09 6.96
N CYS A 28 13.86 0.56 7.08
CA CYS A 28 13.60 1.96 7.36
C CYS A 28 13.44 2.15 8.86
N GLY A 29 14.02 3.24 9.38
CA GLY A 29 13.95 3.54 10.80
C GLY A 29 12.51 3.58 11.33
N PRO A 30 12.33 3.52 12.66
CA PRO A 30 11.01 3.68 13.26
C PRO A 30 10.41 5.03 12.83
N ASP A 31 9.10 5.05 12.56
CA ASP A 31 8.32 6.24 12.19
C ASP A 31 8.48 6.79 10.76
N VAL A 32 8.59 5.92 9.74
CA VAL A 32 8.41 6.40 8.36
C VAL A 32 6.96 6.78 8.12
N LYS A 33 6.75 8.07 7.83
CA LYS A 33 5.46 8.59 7.39
C LYS A 33 5.44 8.72 5.88
N ALA A 34 4.40 8.18 5.26
CA ALA A 34 4.14 8.34 3.84
C ALA A 34 2.78 8.99 3.61
N ARG A 35 2.76 10.01 2.77
CA ARG A 35 1.54 10.69 2.37
C ARG A 35 0.97 10.03 1.12
N VAL A 36 -0.30 9.65 1.17
CA VAL A 36 -1.00 9.13 0.00
C VAL A 36 -1.04 10.23 -1.06
N SER A 37 -0.53 9.90 -2.24
CA SER A 37 -0.44 10.80 -3.38
C SER A 37 -1.40 10.43 -4.51
N TYR A 38 -1.80 9.16 -4.57
CA TYR A 38 -2.75 8.67 -5.54
C TYR A 38 -3.47 7.43 -5.00
N VAL A 39 -4.76 7.33 -5.34
CA VAL A 39 -5.60 6.17 -5.04
C VAL A 39 -6.25 5.75 -6.35
N SER A 40 -6.03 4.50 -6.77
CA SER A 40 -6.64 3.98 -7.99
C SER A 40 -8.15 3.88 -7.83
N PRO A 41 -8.95 4.46 -8.75
CA PRO A 41 -10.41 4.33 -8.72
C PRO A 41 -10.86 2.93 -9.16
N ASP A 42 -10.03 2.23 -9.94
CA ASP A 42 -10.31 0.89 -10.43
C ASP A 42 -9.72 -0.17 -9.48
N PRO A 43 -10.52 -1.20 -9.09
CA PRO A 43 -10.01 -2.32 -8.32
C PRO A 43 -9.12 -3.22 -9.19
N GLU A 44 -7.94 -3.57 -8.69
CA GLU A 44 -7.09 -4.59 -9.27
C GLU A 44 -7.48 -5.96 -8.69
N PHE A 45 -7.69 -6.93 -9.56
CA PHE A 45 -8.02 -8.29 -9.13
C PHE A 45 -6.72 -9.01 -8.78
N THR A 46 -6.50 -9.36 -7.52
CA THR A 46 -5.43 -10.32 -7.19
C THR A 46 -5.93 -11.72 -7.53
N PRO A 47 -5.45 -12.36 -8.61
CA PRO A 47 -5.81 -13.74 -8.87
C PRO A 47 -5.37 -14.59 -7.66
N PRO A 48 -6.25 -15.46 -7.13
CA PRO A 48 -5.91 -16.26 -5.97
C PRO A 48 -4.77 -17.20 -6.31
N VAL A 49 -3.61 -16.99 -5.69
CA VAL A 49 -2.59 -18.04 -5.59
C VAL A 49 -3.03 -18.91 -4.42
N ILE A 50 -3.36 -20.17 -4.72
CA ILE A 50 -3.74 -21.30 -3.84
C ILE A 50 -5.24 -21.66 -3.81
N TYR A 51 -5.50 -22.93 -4.17
CA TYR A 51 -6.75 -23.66 -4.02
C TYR A 51 -7.13 -23.82 -2.54
N SER A 52 -7.89 -22.88 -2.00
CA SER A 52 -8.67 -23.07 -0.78
C SER A 52 -10.07 -22.55 -1.03
N LEU A 53 -11.07 -23.34 -0.62
CA LEU A 53 -12.50 -23.26 -1.02
C LEU A 53 -13.25 -22.00 -0.54
N GLU A 54 -12.56 -20.98 -0.06
CA GLU A 54 -13.17 -19.84 0.64
C GLU A 54 -12.68 -18.46 0.14
N THR A 55 -12.14 -18.38 -1.07
CA THR A 55 -11.60 -17.12 -1.58
C THR A 55 -12.69 -16.32 -2.30
N ARG A 56 -13.50 -15.58 -1.52
CA ARG A 56 -14.27 -14.46 -2.08
C ARG A 56 -13.31 -13.56 -2.85
N GLN A 57 -13.72 -13.15 -4.03
CA GLN A 57 -13.02 -12.19 -4.89
C GLN A 57 -12.64 -10.95 -4.06
N LYS A 58 -11.40 -10.87 -3.58
CA LYS A 58 -10.91 -9.74 -2.79
C LYS A 58 -10.49 -8.66 -3.78
N LEU A 59 -11.36 -7.66 -3.96
CA LEU A 59 -11.00 -6.45 -4.69
C LEU A 59 -9.93 -5.73 -3.87
N VAL A 60 -8.76 -5.51 -4.47
CA VAL A 60 -7.70 -4.69 -3.90
C VAL A 60 -7.53 -3.44 -4.73
N TYR A 61 -7.21 -2.35 -4.08
CA TYR A 61 -7.02 -1.05 -4.71
C TYR A 61 -5.57 -0.65 -4.55
N LEU A 62 -4.96 -0.22 -5.65
CA LEU A 62 -3.61 0.33 -5.62
C LEU A 62 -3.65 1.72 -4.97
N VAL A 63 -2.86 1.88 -3.92
CA VAL A 63 -2.62 3.15 -3.23
C VAL A 63 -1.15 3.49 -3.36
N GLU A 64 -0.86 4.67 -3.91
CA GLU A 64 0.51 5.16 -4.04
C GLU A 64 0.80 6.23 -3.00
N ALA A 65 1.80 5.97 -2.18
CA ALA A 65 2.23 6.88 -1.13
C ALA A 65 3.68 7.36 -1.37
N ARG A 66 3.94 8.61 -0.98
CA ARG A 66 5.26 9.24 -1.01
C ARG A 66 5.74 9.45 0.43
N PRO A 67 6.92 8.94 0.81
CA PRO A 67 7.49 9.18 2.13
C PRO A 67 7.82 10.68 2.31
N GLU A 68 7.53 11.25 3.48
CA GLU A 68 7.76 12.68 3.77
C GLU A 68 9.21 12.99 4.18
N SER A 69 9.92 12.04 4.78
CA SER A 69 11.34 12.20 5.12
C SER A 69 12.24 11.67 4.00
N ASP A 70 13.47 12.20 3.95
CA ASP A 70 14.54 11.80 3.04
C ASP A 70 14.68 10.27 3.04
N ALA A 71 14.03 9.64 2.07
CA ALA A 71 13.91 8.20 1.92
C ALA A 71 15.20 7.60 1.36
N GLY A 72 16.37 8.13 1.78
CA GLY A 72 17.68 7.59 1.46
C GLY A 72 17.87 6.14 1.92
N ALA A 73 16.97 5.62 2.76
CA ALA A 73 16.96 4.23 3.22
C ALA A 73 15.97 3.29 2.49
N LEU A 74 15.04 3.80 1.68
CA LEU A 74 14.06 2.94 0.99
C LEU A 74 14.58 2.59 -0.41
N GLN A 75 15.12 1.37 -0.54
CA GLN A 75 15.53 0.86 -1.85
C GLN A 75 14.30 0.41 -2.67
N PRO A 76 14.30 0.62 -3.99
CA PRO A 76 13.24 0.12 -4.85
C PRO A 76 13.11 -1.41 -4.71
N GLY A 77 11.93 -1.92 -4.34
CA GLY A 77 11.66 -3.36 -4.23
C GLY A 77 11.61 -3.92 -2.81
N GLN A 78 11.77 -3.10 -1.78
CA GLN A 78 11.63 -3.56 -0.39
C GLN A 78 10.14 -3.77 -0.05
N ILE A 79 9.83 -4.96 0.47
CA ILE A 79 8.47 -5.32 0.90
C ILE A 79 8.15 -4.49 2.16
N VAL A 80 6.97 -3.88 2.16
CA VAL A 80 6.41 -3.06 3.26
C VAL A 80 5.03 -3.59 3.62
#